data_AF-A0A934V5U7-F1
#
_entry.id   AF-A0A934V5U7-F1
#
_cell.length_a   1.000
_cell.length_b   1.000
_cell.length_c   1.000
_cell.angle_alpha   90.00
_cell.angle_beta   90.00
_cell.angle_gamma   90.00
#
_symmetry.space_group_name_H-M   'P 1'
#
loop_
_entity.id
_entity.type
_entity.pdbx_description
1 polymer ?
#
loop_
_entity_poly.entity_id
_entity_poly.type
_entity_poly.pdbx_seq_one_letter_code
_entity_poly.pdbx_strand_id
1 'polypeptide(L)'
;MHLPTPQFSRLVTALAFDLNNPLLDSMILAWDHIATRFLNRLANHREAAGKVESIRLLAIHDGIHAVLGSGNGYMFHGLSSGSSTSAALAATAQASHDVLAAVFDLPEDREDLAHLLEESLSLISDPAEAVAGVITGAASAGTYEREFAPLTLEDLVRDAAKAGRIPRRPLRVVALAEKHDHDGWRRSA
;
A
#
# COMPACT_ATOMS: atom_id res chain seq x y z
N MET A 1 -10.10 -23.63 -6.53
CA MET A 1 -11.20 -22.89 -7.20
C MET A 1 -10.67 -21.49 -7.45
N HIS A 2 -10.24 -21.16 -8.67
CA HIS A 2 -9.69 -19.84 -8.98
C HIS A 2 -10.85 -18.89 -9.27
N LEU A 3 -11.07 -17.92 -8.39
CA LEU A 3 -11.91 -16.78 -8.75
C LEU A 3 -11.13 -15.93 -9.77
N PRO A 4 -11.73 -15.52 -10.89
CA PRO A 4 -11.17 -14.49 -11.76
C PRO A 4 -10.85 -13.25 -10.92
N THR A 5 -9.67 -12.67 -11.11
CA THR A 5 -9.16 -11.48 -10.39
C THR A 5 -10.22 -10.38 -10.20
N PRO A 6 -11.04 -10.01 -11.20
CA PRO A 6 -12.07 -8.98 -11.04
C PRO A 6 -13.21 -9.37 -10.09
N GLN A 7 -13.50 -10.67 -9.95
CA GLN A 7 -14.53 -11.17 -9.05
C GLN A 7 -14.03 -11.22 -7.60
N PHE A 8 -12.74 -11.47 -7.38
CA PHE A 8 -12.14 -11.35 -6.05
C PHE A 8 -12.03 -9.89 -5.62
N SER A 9 -11.56 -8.99 -6.50
CA SER A 9 -11.58 -7.54 -6.22
C SER A 9 -13.00 -7.09 -5.91
N ARG A 10 -14.01 -7.44 -6.71
CA ARG A 10 -15.42 -7.12 -6.41
C ARG A 10 -15.94 -7.74 -5.13
N LEU A 11 -15.51 -8.95 -4.78
CA LEU A 11 -15.93 -9.62 -3.54
C LEU A 11 -15.32 -8.93 -2.32
N VAL A 12 -14.04 -8.55 -2.38
CA VAL A 12 -13.38 -7.73 -1.36
C VAL A 12 -14.03 -6.36 -1.31
N THR A 13 -14.27 -5.70 -2.45
CA THR A 13 -14.93 -4.39 -2.47
C THR A 13 -16.34 -4.46 -1.89
N ALA A 14 -17.14 -5.46 -2.26
CA ALA A 14 -18.51 -5.61 -1.80
C ALA A 14 -18.64 -6.11 -0.35
N LEU A 15 -17.77 -7.03 0.10
CA LEU A 15 -17.78 -7.54 1.47
C LEU A 15 -17.09 -6.62 2.46
N ALA A 16 -16.06 -5.90 2.02
CA ALA A 16 -15.24 -5.10 2.91
C ALA A 16 -15.82 -3.68 3.05
N PHE A 17 -16.41 -3.11 2.01
CA PHE A 17 -16.81 -1.71 2.09
C PHE A 17 -18.27 -1.45 2.51
N ASP A 18 -19.30 -2.18 2.04
CA ASP A 18 -20.70 -1.68 2.13
C ASP A 18 -20.81 -0.19 1.72
N LEU A 19 -19.88 0.28 0.88
CA LEU A 19 -19.79 1.65 0.38
C LEU A 19 -20.37 1.62 -1.02
N ASN A 20 -21.66 1.90 -1.13
CA ASN A 20 -22.30 2.13 -2.42
C ASN A 20 -21.88 3.50 -3.00
N ASN A 21 -20.58 3.70 -3.25
CA ASN A 21 -20.05 4.92 -3.84
C ASN A 21 -19.30 4.65 -5.15
N PRO A 22 -19.89 5.02 -6.31
CA PRO A 22 -19.32 4.69 -7.62
C PRO A 22 -17.98 5.37 -7.91
N LEU A 23 -17.69 6.50 -7.26
CA LEU A 23 -16.39 7.17 -7.42
C LEU A 23 -15.28 6.37 -6.75
N LEU A 24 -15.55 5.82 -5.55
CA LEU A 24 -14.58 5.01 -4.83
C LEU A 24 -14.32 3.68 -5.55
N ASP A 25 -15.37 3.04 -6.05
CA ASP A 25 -15.24 1.85 -6.90
C ASP A 25 -14.38 2.13 -8.14
N SER A 26 -14.61 3.27 -8.79
CA SER A 26 -13.84 3.67 -9.97
C SER A 26 -12.36 3.89 -9.64
N MET A 27 -12.05 4.50 -8.49
CA MET A 27 -10.67 4.68 -8.04
C MET A 27 -9.98 3.36 -7.72
N ILE A 28 -10.67 2.44 -7.03
CA ILE A 28 -10.15 1.09 -6.74
C ILE A 28 -9.86 0.36 -8.06
N LEU A 29 -10.79 0.39 -9.03
CA LEU A 29 -10.60 -0.26 -10.32
C LEU A 29 -9.46 0.36 -11.14
N ALA A 30 -9.30 1.69 -11.09
CA ALA A 30 -8.19 2.38 -11.75
C ALA A 30 -6.85 1.89 -11.19
N TRP A 31 -6.74 1.84 -9.86
CA TRP A 31 -5.53 1.36 -9.20
C TRP A 31 -5.28 -0.15 -9.33
N ASP A 32 -6.34 -0.97 -9.46
CA ASP A 32 -6.21 -2.39 -9.84
C ASP A 32 -5.64 -2.54 -11.26
N HIS A 33 -6.08 -1.70 -12.20
CA HIS A 33 -5.54 -1.70 -13.56
C HIS A 33 -4.06 -1.28 -13.58
N ILE A 34 -3.71 -0.21 -12.84
CA ILE A 34 -2.32 0.22 -12.67
C ILE A 34 -1.50 -0.92 -12.07
N ALA A 35 -1.91 -1.47 -10.94
CA ALA A 35 -1.17 -2.52 -10.26
C ALA A 35 -0.96 -3.77 -11.12
N THR A 36 -1.96 -4.15 -11.92
CA THR A 36 -1.85 -5.28 -12.85
C THR A 36 -0.67 -5.10 -13.81
N ARG A 37 -0.39 -3.88 -14.30
CA ARG A 37 0.78 -3.60 -15.15
C ARG A 37 2.10 -3.95 -14.45
N PHE A 38 2.23 -3.59 -13.18
CA PHE A 38 3.43 -3.86 -12.38
C PHE A 38 3.52 -5.34 -11.97
N LEU A 39 2.43 -5.91 -11.46
CA LEU A 39 2.39 -7.30 -10.98
C LEU A 39 2.57 -8.32 -12.11
N ASN A 40 2.20 -8.00 -13.35
CA ASN A 40 2.51 -8.85 -14.51
C ASN A 40 4.01 -9.05 -14.72
N ARG A 41 4.87 -8.14 -14.24
CA ARG A 41 6.34 -8.33 -14.28
C ARG A 41 6.80 -9.39 -13.28
N LEU A 42 5.97 -9.70 -12.28
CA LEU A 42 6.14 -10.81 -11.34
C LEU A 42 5.41 -12.08 -11.82
N ALA A 43 5.02 -12.20 -13.10
CA ALA A 43 4.24 -13.36 -13.59
C ALA A 43 4.90 -14.72 -13.36
N ASN A 44 6.24 -14.78 -13.31
CA ASN A 44 7.00 -15.99 -12.98
C ASN A 44 6.99 -16.32 -11.47
N HIS A 45 6.51 -15.39 -10.65
CA HIS A 45 6.44 -15.43 -9.18
C HIS A 45 5.01 -15.15 -8.72
N ARG A 46 4.06 -15.98 -9.16
CA ARG A 46 2.62 -15.78 -8.91
C ARG A 46 2.27 -15.63 -7.42
N GLU A 47 2.99 -16.33 -6.53
CA GLU A 47 2.79 -16.20 -5.09
C GLU A 47 3.19 -14.82 -4.58
N ALA A 48 4.34 -14.29 -5.01
CA ALA A 48 4.78 -12.94 -4.66
C ALA A 48 3.80 -11.89 -5.22
N ALA A 49 3.38 -12.03 -6.48
CA ALA A 49 2.39 -11.16 -7.10
C ALA A 49 1.06 -11.15 -6.32
N GLY A 50 0.56 -12.33 -5.93
CA GLY A 50 -0.67 -12.46 -5.15
C GLY A 50 -0.55 -11.91 -3.73
N LYS A 51 0.63 -12.00 -3.10
CA LYS A 51 0.89 -11.38 -1.79
C LYS A 51 0.88 -9.86 -1.88
N VAL A 52 1.58 -9.28 -2.85
CA VAL A 52 1.61 -7.82 -3.04
C VAL A 52 0.20 -7.29 -3.34
N GLU A 53 -0.55 -7.99 -4.20
CA GLU A 53 -1.97 -7.70 -4.45
C GLU A 53 -2.79 -7.69 -3.16
N SER A 54 -2.68 -8.74 -2.35
CA SER A 54 -3.44 -8.88 -1.10
C SER A 54 -3.09 -7.78 -0.10
N ILE A 55 -1.80 -7.49 0.07
CA ILE A 55 -1.33 -6.42 0.94
C ILE A 55 -1.88 -5.07 0.48
N ARG A 56 -1.84 -4.80 -0.82
CA ARG A 56 -2.36 -3.55 -1.40
C ARG A 56 -3.85 -3.37 -1.11
N LEU A 57 -4.65 -4.40 -1.37
CA LEU A 57 -6.09 -4.35 -1.16
C LEU A 57 -6.45 -4.18 0.33
N LEU A 58 -5.72 -4.84 1.23
CA LEU A 58 -5.91 -4.69 2.67
C LEU A 58 -5.49 -3.30 3.18
N ALA A 59 -4.39 -2.74 2.66
CA ALA A 59 -3.96 -1.38 3.00
C ALA A 59 -4.98 -0.33 2.53
N ILE A 60 -5.52 -0.48 1.31
CA ILE A 60 -6.63 0.35 0.79
C ILE A 60 -7.84 0.24 1.71
N HIS A 61 -8.22 -0.99 2.06
CA HIS A 61 -9.34 -1.25 2.96
C HIS A 61 -9.22 -0.49 4.26
N ASP A 62 -8.14 -0.70 5.01
CA ASP A 62 -7.99 -0.08 6.32
C ASP A 62 -7.88 1.45 6.21
N GLY A 63 -7.26 1.96 5.15
CA GLY A 63 -7.19 3.40 4.88
C GLY A 63 -8.57 4.02 4.69
N ILE A 64 -9.44 3.39 3.91
CA ILE A 64 -10.83 3.84 3.71
C ILE A 64 -11.62 3.77 5.03
N HIS A 65 -11.50 2.66 5.78
CA HIS A 65 -12.24 2.50 7.04
C HIS A 65 -11.79 3.48 8.12
N ALA A 66 -10.51 3.86 8.13
CA ALA A 66 -9.95 4.91 8.98
C ALA A 66 -10.46 6.31 8.61
N VAL A 67 -10.71 6.58 7.32
CA VAL A 67 -11.34 7.82 6.85
C VAL A 67 -12.82 7.87 7.24
N LEU A 68 -13.56 6.80 6.96
CA LEU A 68 -15.01 6.79 7.15
C LEU A 68 -15.44 6.47 8.58
N GLY A 69 -14.48 6.36 9.51
CA GLY A 69 -14.74 6.28 10.95
C GLY A 69 -15.44 5.00 11.41
N SER A 70 -15.41 3.94 10.60
CA SER A 70 -16.14 2.70 10.89
C SER A 70 -15.46 1.80 11.94
N GLY A 71 -14.18 2.03 12.25
CA GLY A 71 -13.40 1.21 13.20
C GLY A 71 -13.10 -0.22 12.73
N ASN A 72 -13.51 -0.59 11.52
CA ASN A 72 -13.40 -1.96 10.98
C ASN A 72 -12.09 -2.24 10.22
N GLY A 73 -11.02 -1.47 10.49
CA GLY A 73 -9.70 -1.78 9.94
C GLY A 73 -9.23 -3.15 10.41
N TYR A 74 -8.52 -3.87 9.54
CA TYR A 74 -7.99 -5.20 9.82
C TYR A 74 -6.70 -5.14 10.65
N MET A 75 -5.72 -4.31 10.24
CA MET A 75 -4.48 -4.07 10.99
C MET A 75 -4.26 -2.60 11.32
N PHE A 76 -4.58 -1.70 10.40
CA PHE A 76 -4.46 -0.27 10.64
C PHE A 76 -5.76 0.26 11.26
N HIS A 77 -5.66 0.70 12.52
CA HIS A 77 -6.77 1.22 13.32
C HIS A 77 -6.66 2.74 13.58
N GLY A 78 -5.93 3.47 12.73
CA GLY A 78 -5.82 4.92 12.83
C GLY A 78 -7.15 5.62 12.56
N LEU A 79 -7.20 6.91 12.90
CA LEU A 79 -8.31 7.80 12.55
C LEU A 79 -7.79 8.90 11.64
N SER A 80 -8.49 9.14 10.54
CA SER A 80 -8.24 10.26 9.65
C SER A 80 -8.75 11.57 10.25
N SER A 81 -8.10 12.68 9.91
CA SER A 81 -8.63 14.03 10.16
C SER A 81 -9.71 14.45 9.15
N GLY A 82 -9.79 13.79 8.00
CA GLY A 82 -10.84 13.93 6.99
C GLY A 82 -11.86 12.79 7.09
N SER A 83 -13.07 13.03 6.62
CA SER A 83 -14.20 12.08 6.75
C SER A 83 -15.06 11.96 5.49
N SER A 84 -14.61 12.56 4.38
CA SER A 84 -15.34 12.58 3.13
C SER A 84 -14.95 11.43 2.18
N THR A 85 -15.74 11.29 1.13
CA THR A 85 -15.35 10.47 -0.04
C THR A 85 -14.06 10.98 -0.67
N SER A 86 -13.79 12.28 -0.72
CA SER A 86 -12.52 12.83 -1.26
C SER A 86 -11.31 12.33 -0.48
N ALA A 87 -11.40 12.28 0.85
CA ALA A 87 -10.35 11.68 1.68
C ALA A 87 -10.23 10.17 1.44
N ALA A 88 -11.33 9.45 1.26
CA ALA A 88 -11.29 8.01 1.00
C ALA A 88 -10.67 7.69 -0.38
N LEU A 89 -10.95 8.50 -1.40
CA LEU A 89 -10.34 8.42 -2.73
C LEU A 89 -8.83 8.64 -2.66
N ALA A 90 -8.40 9.68 -1.95
CA ALA A 90 -6.98 9.97 -1.76
C ALA A 90 -6.28 8.88 -0.95
N ALA A 91 -6.91 8.35 0.10
CA ALA A 91 -6.38 7.23 0.88
C ALA A 91 -6.21 5.97 0.03
N THR A 92 -7.17 5.69 -0.86
CA THR A 92 -7.10 4.59 -1.83
C THR A 92 -5.88 4.74 -2.73
N ALA A 93 -5.75 5.90 -3.39
CA ALA A 93 -4.66 6.14 -4.32
C ALA A 93 -3.29 6.07 -3.62
N GLN A 94 -3.15 6.74 -2.48
CA GLN A 94 -1.90 6.77 -1.73
C GLN A 94 -1.50 5.39 -1.19
N ALA A 95 -2.43 4.65 -0.58
CA ALA A 95 -2.11 3.33 -0.04
C ALA A 95 -1.68 2.36 -1.14
N SER A 96 -2.36 2.44 -2.29
CA SER A 96 -2.05 1.63 -3.47
C SER A 96 -0.67 1.98 -4.05
N HIS A 97 -0.38 3.27 -4.18
CA HIS A 97 0.92 3.79 -4.60
C HIS A 97 2.04 3.28 -3.70
N ASP A 98 1.94 3.50 -2.39
CA ASP A 98 3.04 3.23 -1.46
C ASP A 98 3.38 1.74 -1.37
N VAL A 99 2.36 0.86 -1.39
CA VAL A 99 2.60 -0.59 -1.43
C VAL A 99 3.31 -1.00 -2.72
N LEU A 100 2.93 -0.44 -3.87
CA LEU A 100 3.61 -0.74 -5.14
C LEU A 100 5.03 -0.18 -5.15
N ALA A 101 5.23 1.07 -4.71
CA ALA A 101 6.53 1.73 -4.70
C ALA A 101 7.54 1.09 -3.73
N ALA A 102 7.05 0.42 -2.69
CA ALA A 102 7.87 -0.39 -1.78
C ALA A 102 8.43 -1.65 -2.46
N VAL A 103 7.71 -2.20 -3.44
CA VAL A 103 8.08 -3.44 -4.15
C VAL A 103 8.85 -3.15 -5.44
N PHE A 104 8.41 -2.15 -6.20
CA PHE A 104 8.98 -1.76 -7.49
C PHE A 104 9.87 -0.53 -7.30
N ASP A 105 11.13 -0.76 -6.96
CA ASP A 105 12.04 0.26 -6.45
C ASP A 105 12.95 0.90 -7.52
N LEU A 106 12.83 0.48 -8.78
CA LEU A 106 13.57 1.08 -9.88
C LEU A 106 13.17 2.55 -10.06
N PRO A 107 14.11 3.46 -10.40
CA PRO A 107 13.80 4.88 -10.57
C PRO A 107 12.65 5.14 -11.54
N GLU A 108 12.62 4.45 -12.67
CA GLU A 108 11.57 4.56 -13.68
C GLU A 108 10.19 4.12 -13.16
N ASP A 109 10.14 3.11 -12.28
CA ASP A 109 8.90 2.62 -11.70
C ASP A 109 8.34 3.61 -10.68
N ARG A 110 9.22 4.21 -9.89
CA ARG A 110 8.86 5.23 -8.91
C ARG A 110 8.38 6.51 -9.58
N GLU A 111 9.00 6.91 -10.69
CA GLU A 111 8.55 8.05 -11.48
C GLU A 111 7.18 7.80 -12.11
N ASP A 112 6.95 6.61 -12.72
CA ASP A 112 5.64 6.25 -13.29
C ASP A 112 4.55 6.21 -12.20
N LEU A 113 4.82 5.56 -11.06
CA LEU A 113 3.89 5.49 -9.94
C LEU A 113 3.58 6.87 -9.35
N ALA A 114 4.60 7.72 -9.16
CA ALA A 114 4.40 9.07 -8.65
C ALA A 114 3.55 9.92 -9.60
N HIS A 115 3.76 9.79 -10.91
CA HIS A 115 2.96 10.48 -11.91
C HIS A 115 1.49 10.01 -11.89
N LEU A 116 1.24 8.71 -11.81
CA LEU A 116 -0.11 8.14 -11.72
C LEU A 116 -0.82 8.54 -10.42
N LEU A 117 -0.08 8.68 -9.33
CA LEU A 117 -0.59 9.22 -8.07
C LEU A 117 -0.97 10.69 -8.21
N GLU A 118 -0.09 11.53 -8.78
CA GLU A 118 -0.38 12.94 -9.03
C GLU A 118 -1.63 13.12 -9.90
N GLU A 119 -1.74 12.35 -10.98
CA GLU A 119 -2.92 12.33 -11.85
C GLU A 119 -4.18 11.96 -11.04
N SER A 120 -4.13 10.87 -10.26
CA SER A 120 -5.26 10.42 -9.44
C SER A 120 -5.71 11.47 -8.42
N LEU A 121 -4.77 12.12 -7.75
CA LEU A 121 -5.05 13.15 -6.75
C LEU A 121 -5.59 14.44 -7.38
N SER A 122 -5.17 14.77 -8.61
CA SER A 122 -5.65 15.95 -9.34
C SER A 122 -7.16 15.90 -9.66
N LEU A 123 -7.75 14.69 -9.67
CA LEU A 123 -9.18 14.47 -9.92
C LEU A 123 -10.04 14.70 -8.68
N ILE A 124 -9.44 14.88 -7.50
CA ILE A 124 -10.16 15.01 -6.23
C ILE A 124 -10.49 16.49 -5.99
N SER A 125 -11.78 16.78 -5.83
CA SER A 125 -12.29 18.16 -5.83
C SER A 125 -12.01 18.95 -4.54
N ASP A 126 -11.73 18.27 -3.42
CA ASP A 126 -11.44 18.92 -2.13
C ASP A 126 -9.98 18.65 -1.73
N PRO A 127 -9.08 19.64 -1.87
CA PRO A 127 -7.66 19.47 -1.56
C PRO A 127 -7.37 19.22 -0.09
N ALA A 128 -8.18 19.77 0.83
CA ALA A 128 -7.95 19.59 2.27
C ALA A 128 -8.28 18.16 2.70
N GLU A 129 -9.41 17.64 2.22
CA GLU A 129 -9.79 16.25 2.41
C GLU A 129 -8.82 15.31 1.68
N ALA A 130 -8.37 15.66 0.48
CA ALA A 130 -7.36 14.88 -0.25
C ALA A 130 -6.06 14.74 0.56
N VAL A 131 -5.57 15.81 1.18
CA VAL A 131 -4.37 15.77 2.05
C VAL A 131 -4.59 14.85 3.26
N ALA A 132 -5.74 14.94 3.92
CA ALA A 132 -6.06 14.05 5.04
C ALA A 132 -6.11 12.58 4.61
N GLY A 133 -6.69 12.33 3.44
CA GLY A 133 -6.72 11.01 2.81
C GLY A 133 -5.32 10.47 2.47
N VAL A 134 -4.47 11.29 1.87
CA VAL A 134 -3.06 10.94 1.57
C VAL A 134 -2.34 10.53 2.86
N ILE A 135 -2.40 11.34 3.91
CA ILE A 135 -1.73 11.02 5.18
C ILE A 135 -2.23 9.68 5.74
N THR A 136 -3.54 9.45 5.68
CA THR A 136 -4.17 8.21 6.18
C THR A 136 -3.80 6.99 5.33
N GLY A 137 -3.83 7.11 4.01
CA GLY A 137 -3.44 6.05 3.09
C GLY A 137 -1.98 5.65 3.24
N ALA A 138 -1.08 6.64 3.37
CA ALA A 138 0.33 6.41 3.62
C ALA A 138 0.57 5.72 4.97
N ALA A 139 -0.13 6.14 6.03
CA ALA A 139 -0.04 5.51 7.35
C ALA A 139 -0.54 4.05 7.32
N SER A 140 -1.62 3.78 6.59
CA SER A 140 -2.13 2.43 6.38
C SER A 140 -1.11 1.56 5.64
N ALA A 141 -0.64 1.99 4.46
CA ALA A 141 0.36 1.27 3.69
C ALA A 141 1.64 1.01 4.48
N GLY A 142 2.16 2.01 5.20
CA GLY A 142 3.33 1.86 6.06
C GLY A 142 3.12 0.88 7.22
N THR A 143 1.88 0.66 7.68
CA THR A 143 1.57 -0.39 8.67
C THR A 143 1.71 -1.77 8.04
N TYR A 144 1.15 -1.97 6.85
CA TYR A 144 1.30 -3.23 6.13
C TYR A 144 2.74 -3.49 5.67
N GLU A 145 3.47 -2.46 5.26
CA GLU A 145 4.88 -2.58 4.93
C GLU A 145 5.68 -3.06 6.14
N ARG A 146 5.51 -2.46 7.32
CA ARG A 146 6.23 -2.92 8.52
C ARG A 146 5.94 -4.37 8.89
N GLU A 147 4.68 -4.79 8.80
CA GLU A 147 4.26 -6.14 9.19
C GLU A 147 4.65 -7.20 8.13
N PHE A 148 4.65 -6.84 6.84
CA PHE A 148 4.83 -7.80 5.75
C PHE A 148 6.11 -7.63 4.90
N ALA A 149 6.87 -6.55 5.08
CA ALA A 149 8.16 -6.34 4.40
C ALA A 149 9.18 -7.47 4.61
N PRO A 150 9.29 -8.11 5.79
CA PRO A 150 10.18 -9.25 5.97
C PRO A 150 9.85 -10.39 5.01
N LEU A 151 8.56 -10.59 4.70
CA LEU A 151 8.09 -11.69 3.88
C LEU A 151 8.26 -11.42 2.38
N THR A 152 8.11 -10.17 1.93
CA THR A 152 8.28 -9.81 0.51
C THR A 152 9.75 -9.83 0.08
N LEU A 153 10.66 -9.35 0.94
CA LEU A 153 12.10 -9.41 0.68
C LEU A 153 12.66 -10.83 0.76
N GLU A 154 12.24 -11.63 1.74
CA GLU A 154 12.70 -13.01 1.86
C GLU A 154 12.29 -13.88 0.66
N ASP A 155 11.08 -13.69 0.13
CA ASP A 155 10.61 -14.42 -1.04
C ASP A 155 11.34 -13.97 -2.32
N LEU A 156 11.51 -12.65 -2.52
CA LEU A 156 12.26 -12.10 -3.65
C LEU A 156 13.74 -12.53 -3.64
N VAL A 157 14.39 -12.54 -2.47
CA VAL A 157 15.79 -12.96 -2.31
C VAL A 157 15.96 -14.47 -2.48
N ARG A 158 15.05 -15.27 -1.91
CA ARG A 158 15.03 -16.74 -2.06
C ARG A 158 14.87 -17.14 -3.52
N ASP A 159 14.10 -16.39 -4.29
CA ASP A 159 13.86 -16.64 -5.70
C ASP A 159 14.98 -16.12 -6.61
N ALA A 160 15.59 -14.97 -6.29
CA ALA A 160 16.82 -14.51 -6.96
C ALA A 160 17.97 -15.54 -6.81
N ALA A 161 18.07 -16.15 -5.63
CA ALA A 161 19.02 -17.23 -5.37
C ALA A 161 18.73 -18.50 -6.19
N LYS A 162 17.45 -18.88 -6.37
CA LYS A 162 17.04 -20.01 -7.22
C LYS A 162 17.23 -19.76 -8.71
N ALA A 163 17.07 -18.52 -9.16
CA ALA A 163 17.19 -18.13 -10.58
C ALA A 163 18.64 -17.93 -11.05
N GLY A 164 19.65 -18.14 -10.19
CA GLY A 164 21.07 -17.95 -10.53
C GLY A 164 21.44 -16.50 -10.85
N ARG A 165 20.56 -15.54 -10.56
CA ARG A 165 20.75 -14.12 -10.79
C ARG A 165 20.94 -13.46 -9.44
N ILE A 166 22.19 -13.39 -8.97
CA ILE A 166 22.55 -12.54 -7.84
C ILE A 166 22.91 -11.16 -8.41
N PRO A 167 22.06 -10.12 -8.30
CA PRO A 167 22.60 -8.78 -8.23
C PRO A 167 23.20 -8.61 -6.83
N ARG A 168 24.52 -8.40 -6.78
CA ARG A 168 25.22 -7.95 -5.58
C ARG A 168 24.75 -6.55 -5.23
N ARG A 169 23.65 -6.44 -4.49
CA ARG A 169 23.41 -5.34 -3.54
C ARG A 169 22.25 -5.73 -2.63
N PRO A 170 22.48 -5.93 -1.33
CA PRO A 170 21.37 -5.97 -0.39
C PRO A 170 20.65 -4.62 -0.49
N LEU A 171 19.34 -4.66 -0.69
CA LEU A 171 18.46 -3.52 -0.45
C LEU A 171 18.78 -3.01 0.95
N ARG A 172 19.33 -1.81 1.03
CA ARG A 172 19.53 -1.12 2.31
C ARG A 172 18.14 -0.86 2.87
N VAL A 173 17.68 -1.75 3.76
CA VAL A 173 16.74 -1.36 4.80
C VAL A 173 17.48 -0.26 5.56
N VAL A 174 17.02 0.98 5.40
CA VAL A 174 17.48 2.08 6.21
C VAL A 174 17.04 1.75 7.62
N ALA A 175 17.94 1.16 8.41
CA ALA A 175 17.83 1.10 9.85
C ALA A 175 17.87 2.54 10.38
N LEU A 176 16.69 3.17 10.46
CA LEU A 176 16.44 4.40 11.18
C LEU A 176 15.37 4.14 12.25
N ALA A 177 15.63 3.12 13.07
CA ALA A 177 14.84 2.86 14.27
C ALA A 177 15.66 2.05 15.29
N GLU A 178 16.93 2.39 15.53
CA GLU A 178 17.69 1.82 16.65
C GLU A 178 18.97 2.61 16.96
N LYS A 179 18.82 3.91 17.29
CA LYS A 179 19.86 4.62 18.03
C LYS A 179 19.36 5.91 18.70
N HIS A 180 18.35 5.82 19.56
CA HIS A 180 18.15 6.80 20.64
C HIS A 180 17.25 6.21 21.73
N ASP A 181 17.69 5.12 22.34
CA ASP A 181 17.48 4.95 23.78
C ASP A 181 18.49 3.93 24.30
N HIS A 182 19.00 4.17 25.50
CA HIS A 182 20.12 3.49 26.15
C HIS A 182 21.53 3.97 25.74
N ASP A 183 21.92 5.15 26.23
CA ASP A 183 23.08 5.23 27.14
C ASP A 183 23.26 6.63 27.75
N GLY A 184 23.38 6.65 29.08
CA GLY A 184 23.52 7.85 29.92
C GLY A 184 22.14 8.45 30.21
N TRP A 185 21.60 8.43 31.42
CA TRP A 185 22.22 8.98 32.61
C TRP A 185 21.76 8.20 33.85
N ARG A 186 22.70 7.47 34.48
CA ARG A 186 22.65 7.19 35.91
C ARG A 186 23.86 7.85 36.58
N ARG A 187 23.53 8.80 37.46
CA ARG A 187 24.26 9.28 38.66
C ARG A 187 25.49 10.17 38.46
N SER A 188 25.40 11.39 39.00
CA SER A 188 26.10 11.87 40.22
C SER A 188 25.35 13.13 40.67
N ALA A 189 24.81 13.14 41.90
CA ALA A 189 25.37 13.77 43.10
C ALA A 189 25.20 15.29 43.09
#